data_AF-D3JHJ9-F1
#
_entry.id   AF-D3JHJ9-F1
#
_cell.length_a   1.000
_cell.length_b   1.000
_cell.length_c   1.000
_cell.angle_alpha   90.00
_cell.angle_beta   90.00
_cell.angle_gamma   90.00
#
_symmetry.space_group_name_H-M   'P 1'
#
loop_
_entity.id
_entity.type
_entity.pdbx_description
1 polymer ?
#
loop_
_entity_poly.entity_id
_entity_poly.type
_entity_poly.pdbx_seq_one_letter_code
_entity_poly.pdbx_strand_id
1 'polypeptide(L)' 'IQGGVIGNGCGQLAPYAHGDSLYFNGCQIRQAISKPLDLTRASKIMFVLQIGSLSQTDSCNTNLSDP' A
#
# COMPACT_ATOMS: atom_id res chain seq x y z
N ILE A 1 -3.92 -11.58 -2.54
CA ILE A 1 -3.03 -10.45 -2.89
C ILE A 1 -2.60 -10.65 -4.34
N GLN A 2 -2.67 -9.62 -5.18
CA GLN A 2 -2.19 -9.63 -6.55
C GLN A 2 -1.27 -8.42 -6.76
N GLY A 3 -0.14 -8.64 -7.43
CA GLY A 3 0.82 -7.57 -7.75
C GLY A 3 1.51 -6.93 -6.55
N GLY A 4 1.49 -7.57 -5.38
CA GLY A 4 2.13 -7.07 -4.16
C GLY A 4 2.97 -8.13 -3.44
N VAL A 5 3.99 -7.66 -2.72
CA VAL A 5 4.96 -8.45 -1.96
C VAL A 5 5.17 -7.83 -0.58
N ILE A 6 5.80 -8.56 0.33
CA ILE A 6 6.28 -7.99 1.59
C ILE A 6 7.61 -7.29 1.30
N GLY A 7 7.74 -6.03 1.69
CA GLY A 7 9.00 -5.30 1.57
C GLY A 7 8.89 -3.80 1.86
N ASN A 8 9.95 -3.09 1.52
CA ASN A 8 10.19 -1.69 1.89
C ASN A 8 10.46 -0.80 0.66
N GLY A 9 9.94 -1.16 -0.52
CA GLY A 9 10.22 -0.43 -1.77
C GLY A 9 9.83 1.05 -1.75
N CYS A 10 8.80 1.39 -0.96
CA CYS A 10 8.38 2.78 -0.69
C CYS A 10 8.94 3.38 0.61
N GLY A 11 9.86 2.68 1.28
CA GLY A 11 10.34 3.02 2.61
C GLY A 11 9.38 2.56 3.71
N GLN A 12 9.62 3.02 4.93
CA GLN A 12 8.74 2.76 6.06
C GLN A 12 7.55 3.71 6.05
N LEU A 13 6.37 3.20 6.40
CA LEU A 13 5.12 3.95 6.59
C LEU A 13 5.13 4.75 7.92
N ALA A 14 6.23 5.41 8.22
CA ALA A 14 6.44 6.16 9.44
C ALA A 14 5.60 7.46 9.47
N PRO A 15 5.18 7.94 10.66
CA PRO A 15 5.43 7.36 11.99
C PRO A 15 4.43 6.26 12.41
N TYR A 16 3.46 5.94 11.56
CA TYR A 16 2.30 5.13 11.98
C TYR A 16 2.49 3.62 11.80
N ALA A 17 3.46 3.20 11.00
CA ALA A 17 3.85 1.81 10.83
C ALA A 17 5.35 1.67 10.54
N HIS A 18 5.98 0.72 11.24
CA HIS A 18 7.42 0.43 11.15
C HIS A 18 7.65 -0.95 10.55
N GLY A 19 8.82 -1.17 9.93
CA GLY A 19 9.19 -2.44 9.32
C GLY A 19 8.71 -2.61 7.88
N ASP A 20 8.56 -3.86 7.45
CA ASP A 20 8.09 -4.19 6.11
C ASP A 20 6.60 -3.90 5.95
N SER A 21 6.22 -3.56 4.71
CA SER A 21 4.86 -3.22 4.32
C SER A 21 4.36 -4.16 3.22
N LEU A 22 3.05 -4.16 2.97
CA LEU A 22 2.53 -4.70 1.71
C LEU A 22 2.84 -3.72 0.59
N TYR A 23 3.86 -4.03 -0.19
CA TYR A 23 4.39 -3.19 -1.26
C TYR A 23 3.91 -3.68 -2.63
N PHE A 24 3.20 -2.83 -3.37
CA PHE A 24 2.66 -3.16 -4.69
C PHE A 24 3.58 -2.67 -5.81
N ASN A 25 4.34 -3.60 -6.41
CA ASN A 25 5.25 -3.33 -7.53
C ASN A 25 5.01 -4.20 -8.77
N GLY A 26 4.03 -5.10 -8.73
CA GLY A 26 3.71 -5.94 -9.87
C GLY A 26 3.15 -5.13 -11.04
N CYS A 27 3.32 -5.65 -12.25
CA CYS A 27 2.61 -5.15 -13.43
C CYS A 27 1.11 -5.50 -13.35
N GLN A 28 0.29 -4.79 -14.14
CA GLN A 28 -1.16 -5.01 -14.20
C GLN A 28 -1.87 -4.76 -12.86
N ILE A 29 -2.83 -5.63 -12.50
CA ILE A 29 -3.71 -5.46 -11.34
C ILE A 29 -2.91 -5.57 -10.03
N ARG A 30 -3.06 -4.56 -9.18
CA ARG A 30 -2.52 -4.47 -7.83
C ARG A 30 -3.68 -4.45 -6.83
N GLN A 31 -3.92 -5.56 -6.12
CA GLN A 31 -5.06 -5.67 -5.21
C GLN A 31 -4.80 -6.50 -3.96
N ALA A 32 -5.36 -6.05 -2.84
CA ALA A 32 -5.54 -6.81 -1.61
C ALA A 32 -7.02 -6.91 -1.29
N ILE A 33 -7.53 -8.14 -1.19
CA ILE A 33 -8.92 -8.43 -0.86
C ILE A 33 -8.90 -9.24 0.44
N SER A 34 -9.58 -8.74 1.48
CA SER A 34 -9.79 -9.49 2.70
C SER A 34 -10.75 -10.64 2.44
N LYS A 35 -10.76 -11.65 3.31
CA LYS A 35 -11.91 -12.55 3.37
C LYS A 35 -13.16 -11.77 3.79
N PRO A 36 -14.38 -12.28 3.51
CA PRO A 36 -15.58 -11.74 4.11
C PRO A 36 -15.43 -11.66 5.63
N LEU A 37 -15.76 -10.52 6.22
CA LEU A 37 -15.73 -10.28 7.64
C LEU A 37 -17.14 -9.94 8.12
N ASP A 38 -17.50 -10.40 9.32
CA ASP A 38 -18.69 -9.91 10.00
C ASP A 38 -18.40 -8.52 10.58
N LEU A 39 -19.00 -7.50 10.00
CA LEU A 39 -18.83 -6.10 10.39
C LEU A 39 -20.02 -5.57 11.22
N THR A 40 -20.94 -6.43 11.68
CA THR A 40 -22.16 -6.02 12.40
C THR A 40 -21.91 -5.12 13.61
N ARG A 41 -20.77 -5.29 14.29
CA ARG A 41 -20.35 -4.46 15.44
C ARG A 41 -19.09 -3.62 15.16
N ALA A 42 -18.53 -3.72 13.96
CA ALA A 42 -17.34 -2.97 13.59
C ALA A 42 -17.73 -1.53 13.23
N SER A 43 -16.98 -0.56 13.74
CA SER A 43 -17.25 0.86 13.48
C SER A 43 -16.23 1.52 12.56
N LYS A 44 -15.05 0.90 12.38
CA LYS A 44 -13.92 1.49 11.65
C LYS A 44 -13.07 0.40 10.98
N ILE A 45 -12.50 0.74 9.84
CA ILE A 45 -11.38 0.04 9.20
C ILE A 45 -10.21 1.01 9.18
N MET A 46 -9.03 0.56 9.60
CA MET A 46 -7.85 1.41 9.70
C MET A 46 -6.69 0.78 8.94
N PHE A 47 -5.98 1.61 8.19
CA PHE A 47 -4.77 1.24 7.48
C PHE A 47 -3.85 2.48 7.37
N VAL A 48 -2.55 2.23 7.22
CA VAL A 48 -1.57 3.24 6.84
C VAL A 48 -1.25 3.01 5.37
N LEU A 49 -1.22 4.08 4.59
CA LEU A 49 -1.02 4.01 3.14
C LEU A 49 -0.04 5.08 2.69
N GLN A 50 0.79 4.72 1.72
CA GLN A 50 1.64 5.63 0.96
C GLN A 50 1.52 5.27 -0.52
N ILE A 51 1.35 6.27 -1.37
CA ILE A 51 1.32 6.12 -2.82
C ILE A 51 2.38 7.05 -3.40
N GLY A 52 3.46 6.47 -3.92
CA GLY A 52 4.63 7.22 -4.40
C GLY A 52 5.44 7.89 -3.29
N SER A 53 6.46 8.64 -3.70
CA SER A 53 7.27 9.48 -2.84
C SER A 53 7.52 10.84 -3.47
N LEU A 54 7.85 11.84 -2.66
CA LEU A 54 8.27 13.15 -3.16
C LEU A 54 9.57 13.08 -3.97
N SER A 55 10.43 12.11 -3.66
CA SER A 55 11.68 11.87 -4.38
C SER A 55 11.51 11.14 -5.71
N GLN A 56 10.31 10.62 -6.01
CA GLN A 56 9.98 9.91 -7.26
C GLN A 56 11.02 8.84 -7.62
N THR A 57 11.35 7.96 -6.66
CA THR A 57 12.33 6.88 -6.91
C THR A 57 11.74 5.82 -7.83
N ASP A 58 12.61 5.05 -8.50
CA ASP A 58 12.18 3.94 -9.38
C ASP A 58 11.31 2.91 -8.64
N SER A 59 11.55 2.74 -7.34
CA SER A 59 10.79 1.84 -6.47
C SER A 59 9.56 2.47 -5.82
N CYS A 60 9.38 3.80 -5.91
CA CYS A 60 8.26 4.48 -5.27
C CYS A 60 7.95 5.79 -5.98
N ASN A 61 7.31 5.68 -7.14
CA ASN A 61 6.89 6.80 -7.96
C ASN A 61 5.38 6.76 -8.19
N THR A 62 4.87 7.89 -8.65
CA THR A 62 3.48 8.08 -9.05
C THR A 62 3.44 8.83 -10.36
N ASN A 63 2.41 8.56 -11.16
CA ASN A 63 2.18 9.37 -12.35
C ASN A 63 1.59 10.72 -11.91
N LEU A 64 2.43 11.75 -11.83
CA LEU A 64 2.01 13.11 -11.49
C LEU A 64 1.26 13.83 -12.63
N SER A 65 1.21 13.22 -13.82
CA SER A 65 0.53 13.79 -14.99
C SER A 65 -0.91 13.30 -15.15
N ASP A 66 -1.34 12.31 -14.35
CA ASP A 66 -2.71 11.80 -14.35
C ASP A 66 -3.50 12.53 -13.23
N PRO A 67 -4.62 13.22 -13.54
CA PRO A 67 -5.35 14.08 -12.60
C PRO A 67 -6.07 13.35 -11.46
#